data_AF-A0A1I2J1R7-F1
#
_entry.id   AF-A0A1I2J1R7-F1
#
_cell.length_a   1.000
_cell.length_b   1.000
_cell.length_c   1.000
_cell.angle_alpha   90.00
_cell.angle_beta   90.00
_cell.angle_gamma   90.00
#
_symmetry.space_group_name_H-M   'P 1'
#
loop_
_entity.id
_entity.type
_entity.pdbx_description
1 polymer ?
#
loop_
_entity_poly.entity_id
_entity_poly.type
_entity_poly.pdbx_seq_one_letter_code
_entity_poly.pdbx_strand_id
1 'polypeptide(L)'
;MNNSNKPLKFILLILTILPLILPILNIYLGILISANTLPHEVVYYGSTSLFTLSLKIFLFSLAVDAVLSLIGFNSDRRINLMIEKKFTSIAFETAVSVFTLTVGYSLIRSFGLTDFVFFRDGLALFIFISVLLDLISLFFIGMFIHKNGGHENKDDSNEN
;
A
#
# COMPACT_ATOMS: atom_id res chain seq x y z
N MET A 1 27.78 -29.72 13.14
CA MET A 1 26.59 -29.49 12.29
C MET A 1 26.51 -28.02 11.93
N ASN A 2 26.66 -27.70 10.63
CA ASN A 2 26.89 -26.36 10.12
C ASN A 2 25.58 -25.55 10.06
N ASN A 3 25.57 -24.34 10.63
CA ASN A 3 24.38 -23.51 10.86
C ASN A 3 24.09 -22.59 9.65
N SER A 4 24.03 -23.19 8.46
CA SER A 4 24.01 -22.50 7.15
C SER A 4 22.64 -21.89 6.77
N ASN A 5 21.60 -22.08 7.58
CA ASN A 5 20.23 -21.69 7.23
C ASN A 5 19.79 -20.33 7.82
N LYS A 6 20.66 -19.67 8.61
CA LYS A 6 20.38 -18.36 9.21
C LYS A 6 20.07 -17.25 8.19
N PRO A 7 20.85 -17.06 7.10
CA PRO A 7 20.54 -16.01 6.13
C PRO A 7 19.22 -16.26 5.39
N LEU A 8 18.91 -17.53 5.10
CA LEU A 8 17.69 -17.92 4.39
C LEU A 8 16.43 -17.69 5.23
N LYS A 9 16.47 -18.02 6.54
CA LYS A 9 15.39 -17.70 7.49
C LYS A 9 15.19 -16.19 7.66
N PHE A 10 16.27 -15.41 7.64
CA PHE A 10 16.20 -13.95 7.77
C PHE A 10 15.61 -13.29 6.51
N ILE A 11 15.99 -13.75 5.32
CA ILE A 11 15.41 -13.29 4.05
C ILE A 11 13.91 -13.63 3.98
N LEU A 12 13.51 -14.84 4.41
CA LEU A 12 12.11 -15.24 4.44
C LEU A 12 11.29 -14.37 5.42
N LEU A 13 11.86 -14.04 6.59
CA LEU A 13 11.25 -13.14 7.55
C LEU A 13 11.01 -11.74 6.94
N ILE A 14 12.02 -11.18 6.26
CA ILE A 14 11.91 -9.89 5.57
C ILE A 14 10.81 -9.95 4.51
N LEU A 15 10.77 -11.00 3.69
CA LEU A 15 9.76 -11.15 2.63
C LEU A 15 8.32 -11.20 3.19
N THR A 16 8.12 -11.77 4.37
CA THR A 16 6.80 -11.87 5.00
C THR A 16 6.36 -10.54 5.62
N ILE A 17 7.29 -9.75 6.16
CA ILE A 17 7.00 -8.51 6.87
C ILE A 17 6.91 -7.32 5.89
N LEU A 18 7.68 -7.35 4.80
CA LEU A 18 7.76 -6.26 3.84
C LEU A 18 6.40 -5.83 3.25
N PRO A 19 5.47 -6.74 2.87
CA PRO A 19 4.14 -6.39 2.38
C PRO A 19 3.28 -5.66 3.42
N LEU A 20 3.57 -5.84 4.70
CA LEU A 20 2.87 -5.20 5.80
C LEU A 20 3.46 -3.82 6.12
N ILE A 21 4.79 -3.69 6.05
CA ILE A 21 5.50 -2.43 6.34
C ILE A 21 5.38 -1.44 5.19
N LEU A 22 5.45 -1.91 3.94
CA LEU A 22 5.54 -1.04 2.77
C LEU A 22 4.33 -0.09 2.63
N PRO A 23 3.07 -0.52 2.81
CA PRO A 23 1.91 0.38 2.76
C PRO A 23 1.96 1.46 3.84
N ILE A 24 2.38 1.09 5.06
CA ILE A 24 2.54 2.03 6.18
C ILE A 24 3.62 3.06 5.83
N LEU A 25 4.74 2.60 5.27
CA LEU A 25 5.84 3.47 4.85
C LEU A 25 5.41 4.43 3.73
N ASN A 26 4.62 3.98 2.76
CA ASN A 26 4.11 4.83 1.68
C ASN A 26 3.20 5.95 2.19
N ILE A 27 2.32 5.63 3.15
CA ILE A 27 1.47 6.63 3.80
C ILE A 27 2.36 7.61 4.58
N TYR A 28 3.30 7.10 5.38
CA TYR A 28 4.22 7.91 6.16
C TYR A 28 5.03 8.88 5.29
N LEU A 29 5.60 8.39 4.18
CA LEU A 29 6.34 9.21 3.22
C LEU A 29 5.43 10.23 2.54
N GLY A 30 4.20 9.86 2.17
CA GLY A 30 3.23 10.81 1.60
C GLY A 30 2.93 11.96 2.55
N ILE A 31 2.72 11.66 3.84
CA ILE A 31 2.51 12.70 4.86
C ILE A 31 3.76 13.57 5.00
N LEU A 32 4.93 12.95 5.10
CA LEU A 32 6.20 13.66 5.29
C LEU A 32 6.56 14.57 4.10
N ILE A 33 6.38 14.10 2.87
CA ILE A 33 6.64 14.92 1.68
C ILE A 33 5.64 16.08 1.60
N SER A 34 4.37 15.83 1.92
CA SER A 34 3.34 16.88 1.93
C SER A 34 3.62 17.95 2.99
N ALA A 35 4.00 17.52 4.20
CA ALA A 35 4.36 18.40 5.30
C ALA A 35 5.59 19.28 4.98
N ASN A 36 6.56 18.75 4.23
CA ASN A 36 7.73 19.52 3.82
C ASN A 36 7.46 20.44 2.61
N THR A 37 6.52 20.08 1.74
CA THR A 37 6.22 20.83 0.51
C THR A 37 5.25 21.97 0.77
N LEU A 38 4.21 21.74 1.59
CA LEU A 38 3.20 22.72 1.98
C LEU A 38 3.07 22.76 3.52
N PRO A 39 4.08 23.28 4.24
CA PRO A 39 4.09 23.25 5.71
C PRO A 39 2.97 24.07 6.36
N HIS A 40 2.40 25.05 5.65
CA HIS A 40 1.26 25.84 6.13
C HIS A 40 -0.07 25.08 6.01
N GLU A 41 -0.15 24.07 5.15
CA GLU A 41 -1.33 23.22 4.95
C GLU A 41 -1.34 22.00 5.87
N VAL A 42 -0.35 21.89 6.78
CA VAL A 42 -0.14 20.72 7.62
C VAL A 42 0.23 21.13 9.04
N VAL A 43 -0.55 20.68 10.03
CA VAL A 43 -0.27 20.92 11.46
C VAL A 43 -0.12 19.59 12.19
N TYR A 44 0.98 19.44 12.94
CA TYR A 44 1.26 18.22 13.71
C TYR A 44 2.20 18.47 14.90
N TYR A 45 2.14 17.58 15.89
CA TYR A 45 2.85 17.72 17.18
C TYR A 45 3.97 16.69 17.35
N GLY A 46 4.73 16.42 16.29
CA GLY A 46 5.92 15.56 16.32
C GLY A 46 5.80 14.25 15.52
N SER A 47 6.92 13.53 15.40
CA SER A 47 7.06 12.35 14.53
C SER A 47 6.19 11.17 14.95
N THR A 48 5.88 11.02 16.24
CA THR A 48 4.98 9.96 16.73
C THR A 48 3.58 10.11 16.12
N SER A 49 3.09 11.35 15.95
CA SER A 49 1.78 11.61 15.36
C SER A 49 1.70 11.18 13.88
N LEU A 50 2.80 11.35 13.12
CA LEU A 50 2.92 10.90 11.72
C LEU A 50 2.78 9.37 11.63
N PHE A 51 3.51 8.66 12.48
CA PHE A 51 3.50 7.20 12.50
C PHE A 51 2.13 6.67 12.93
N THR A 52 1.54 7.24 13.98
CA THR A 52 0.21 6.86 14.44
C THR A 52 -0.87 7.10 13.39
N LEU A 53 -0.83 8.24 12.67
CA LEU A 53 -1.77 8.49 11.58
C LEU A 53 -1.59 7.45 10.45
N SER A 54 -0.35 7.16 10.08
CA SER A 54 -0.04 6.18 9.03
C SER A 54 -0.59 4.80 9.37
N LEU A 55 -0.42 4.36 10.61
CA LEU A 55 -0.95 3.08 11.09
C LEU A 55 -2.48 3.07 11.11
N LYS A 56 -3.14 4.16 11.51
CA LYS A 56 -4.61 4.26 11.52
C LYS A 56 -5.19 4.22 10.10
N ILE A 57 -4.59 4.93 9.16
CA ILE A 57 -4.98 4.90 7.74
C ILE A 57 -4.77 3.49 7.16
N PHE A 58 -3.67 2.84 7.49
CA PHE A 58 -3.42 1.46 7.09
C PHE A 58 -4.48 0.48 7.62
N LEU A 59 -4.84 0.57 8.90
CA LEU A 59 -5.92 -0.24 9.47
C LEU A 59 -7.27 0.01 8.78
N PHE A 60 -7.56 1.27 8.43
CA PHE A 60 -8.74 1.62 7.66
C PHE A 60 -8.70 0.99 6.25
N SER A 61 -7.54 1.00 5.59
CA SER A 61 -7.34 0.32 4.30
C SER A 61 -7.66 -1.18 4.38
N LEU A 62 -7.20 -1.86 5.45
CA LEU A 62 -7.53 -3.27 5.64
C LEU A 62 -9.02 -3.50 5.81
N ALA A 63 -9.73 -2.60 6.48
CA ALA A 63 -11.18 -2.67 6.60
C ALA A 63 -11.87 -2.47 5.23
N VAL A 64 -11.39 -1.53 4.41
CA VAL A 64 -11.88 -1.33 3.04
C VAL A 64 -11.63 -2.58 2.18
N ASP A 65 -10.43 -3.16 2.23
CA ASP A 65 -10.11 -4.40 1.50
C ASP A 65 -10.97 -5.58 1.95
N ALA A 66 -11.25 -5.70 3.24
CA ALA A 66 -12.17 -6.71 3.76
C ALA A 66 -13.60 -6.53 3.20
N VAL A 67 -14.10 -5.28 3.15
CA VAL A 67 -15.40 -4.97 2.54
C VAL A 67 -15.40 -5.27 1.04
N LEU A 68 -14.35 -4.89 0.31
CA LEU A 68 -14.20 -5.20 -1.13
C LEU A 68 -14.20 -6.71 -1.39
N SER A 69 -13.54 -7.49 -0.52
CA SER A 69 -13.54 -8.94 -0.59
C SER A 69 -14.95 -9.52 -0.42
N LEU A 70 -15.75 -8.99 0.52
CA LEU A 70 -17.13 -9.43 0.75
C LEU A 70 -18.06 -9.17 -0.44
N ILE A 71 -17.84 -8.08 -1.19
CA ILE A 71 -18.62 -7.77 -2.41
C ILE A 71 -18.07 -8.46 -3.67
N GLY A 72 -17.11 -9.38 -3.53
CA GLY A 72 -16.60 -10.22 -4.62
C GLY A 72 -15.45 -9.60 -5.42
N PHE A 73 -14.83 -8.52 -4.91
CA PHE A 73 -13.56 -7.96 -5.38
C PHE A 73 -12.41 -8.43 -4.48
N ASN A 74 -12.27 -9.74 -4.33
CA ASN A 74 -11.14 -10.34 -3.60
C ASN A 74 -9.80 -10.08 -4.32
N SER A 75 -8.71 -10.33 -3.59
CA SER A 75 -7.32 -10.13 -4.05
C SER A 75 -7.07 -10.79 -5.41
N ASP A 76 -7.52 -12.04 -5.59
CA ASP A 76 -7.30 -12.82 -6.81
C ASP A 76 -8.00 -12.22 -8.01
N ARG A 77 -9.25 -11.74 -7.84
CA ARG A 77 -10.00 -11.11 -8.92
C ARG A 77 -9.40 -9.76 -9.31
N ARG A 78 -8.88 -9.00 -8.34
CA ARG A 78 -8.14 -7.75 -8.59
C ARG A 78 -6.85 -8.03 -9.35
N ILE A 79 -6.09 -9.03 -8.97
CA ILE A 79 -4.86 -9.45 -9.67
C ILE A 79 -5.18 -9.92 -11.10
N ASN A 80 -6.23 -10.73 -11.29
CA ASN A 80 -6.65 -11.17 -12.62
C ASN A 80 -7.10 -10.00 -13.50
N LEU A 81 -7.83 -9.03 -12.94
CA LEU A 81 -8.16 -7.78 -13.63
C LEU A 81 -6.91 -6.97 -14.00
N MET A 82 -5.88 -7.00 -13.15
CA MET A 82 -4.60 -6.35 -13.40
C MET A 82 -3.85 -6.99 -14.56
N ILE A 83 -3.91 -8.32 -14.68
CA ILE A 83 -3.29 -9.09 -15.77
C ILE A 83 -4.04 -8.87 -17.09
N GLU A 84 -5.37 -8.95 -17.08
CA GLU A 84 -6.20 -8.90 -18.29
C GLU A 84 -6.45 -7.47 -18.78
N LYS A 85 -6.72 -6.53 -17.87
CA LYS A 85 -7.16 -5.16 -18.17
C LYS A 85 -6.35 -4.13 -17.38
N LYS A 86 -5.05 -4.10 -17.66
CA LYS A 86 -4.02 -3.24 -17.02
C LYS A 86 -4.51 -1.83 -16.67
N PHE A 87 -5.10 -1.12 -17.64
CA PHE A 87 -5.57 0.27 -17.41
C PHE A 87 -6.78 0.35 -16.47
N THR A 88 -7.78 -0.52 -16.67
CA THR A 88 -8.98 -0.55 -15.84
C THR A 88 -8.64 -0.92 -14.40
N SER A 89 -7.70 -1.83 -14.20
CA SER A 89 -7.24 -2.19 -12.86
C SER A 89 -6.50 -1.04 -12.19
N ILE A 90 -5.59 -0.35 -12.89
CA ILE A 90 -4.89 0.83 -12.34
C ILE A 90 -5.90 1.92 -11.94
N ALA A 91 -6.90 2.18 -12.78
CA ALA A 91 -7.94 3.18 -12.47
C ALA A 91 -8.78 2.77 -11.25
N PHE A 92 -9.14 1.48 -11.14
CA PHE A 92 -9.85 0.95 -9.99
C PHE A 92 -9.03 1.05 -8.70
N GLU A 93 -7.76 0.63 -8.73
CA GLU A 93 -6.84 0.75 -7.60
C GLU A 93 -6.65 2.20 -7.16
N THR A 94 -6.48 3.11 -8.14
CA THR A 94 -6.39 4.55 -7.89
C THR A 94 -7.64 5.05 -7.18
N ALA A 95 -8.83 4.66 -7.65
CA ALA A 95 -10.09 5.07 -7.05
C ALA A 95 -10.25 4.53 -5.62
N VAL A 96 -9.88 3.27 -5.38
CA VAL A 96 -9.89 2.66 -4.03
C VAL A 96 -8.91 3.39 -3.11
N SER A 97 -7.68 3.64 -3.54
CA SER A 97 -6.68 4.34 -2.71
C SER A 97 -7.10 5.78 -2.41
N VAL A 98 -7.63 6.52 -3.40
CA VAL A 98 -8.17 7.87 -3.18
C VAL A 98 -9.33 7.85 -2.19
N PHE A 99 -10.27 6.91 -2.34
CA PHE A 99 -11.39 6.75 -1.42
C PHE A 99 -10.91 6.43 0.01
N THR A 100 -10.03 5.46 0.16
CA THR A 100 -9.47 5.01 1.44
C THR A 100 -8.74 6.15 2.14
N LEU A 101 -7.89 6.89 1.44
CA LEU A 101 -7.14 8.00 2.02
C LEU A 101 -8.07 9.15 2.40
N THR A 102 -9.02 9.51 1.53
CA THR A 102 -9.95 10.63 1.77
C THR A 102 -10.89 10.32 2.94
N VAL A 103 -11.65 9.23 2.83
CA VAL A 103 -12.67 8.85 3.82
C VAL A 103 -12.01 8.38 5.11
N GLY A 104 -10.94 7.61 5.00
CA GLY A 104 -10.18 7.14 6.17
C GLY A 104 -9.63 8.31 6.97
N TYR A 105 -8.97 9.27 6.31
CA TYR A 105 -8.50 10.48 6.99
C TYR A 105 -9.66 11.28 7.61
N SER A 106 -10.73 11.51 6.87
CA SER A 106 -11.89 12.28 7.36
C SER A 106 -12.51 11.64 8.60
N LEU A 107 -12.68 10.31 8.64
CA LEU A 107 -13.21 9.59 9.79
C LEU A 107 -12.26 9.64 10.98
N ILE A 108 -10.97 9.35 10.77
CA ILE A 108 -9.95 9.42 11.82
C ILE A 108 -9.95 10.81 12.46
N ARG A 109 -10.05 11.87 11.64
CA ARG A 109 -10.14 13.26 12.11
C ARG A 109 -11.46 13.53 12.83
N SER A 110 -12.60 13.12 12.29
CA SER A 110 -13.91 13.42 12.88
C SER A 110 -14.09 12.78 14.27
N PHE A 111 -13.48 11.62 14.50
CA PHE A 111 -13.48 10.96 15.80
C PHE A 111 -12.40 11.48 16.77
N GLY A 112 -11.64 12.52 16.39
CA GLY A 112 -10.57 13.06 17.24
C GLY A 112 -9.43 12.08 17.47
N LEU A 113 -9.23 11.12 16.56
CA LEU A 113 -8.20 10.09 16.69
C LEU A 113 -6.84 10.56 16.15
N THR A 114 -6.70 11.81 15.72
CA THR A 114 -5.42 12.35 15.28
C THR A 114 -5.32 13.82 15.59
N ASP A 115 -4.16 14.23 16.08
CA ASP A 115 -3.78 15.64 16.22
C ASP A 115 -3.20 16.19 14.91
N PHE A 116 -3.16 15.37 13.85
CA PHE A 116 -2.63 15.71 12.54
C PHE A 116 -3.72 16.31 11.65
N VAL A 117 -3.51 17.56 11.25
CA VAL A 117 -4.48 18.31 10.46
C VAL A 117 -3.91 18.64 9.09
N PHE A 118 -4.57 18.12 8.05
CA PHE A 118 -4.43 18.59 6.69
C PHE A 118 -5.51 19.63 6.39
N PHE A 119 -5.08 20.74 5.81
CA PHE A 119 -5.95 21.66 5.08
C PHE A 119 -6.14 21.16 3.63
N ARG A 120 -6.95 21.85 2.85
CA ARG A 120 -7.49 21.32 1.58
C ARG A 120 -6.38 20.94 0.60
N ASP A 121 -5.42 21.82 0.39
CA ASP A 121 -4.41 21.64 -0.65
C ASP A 121 -3.31 20.69 -0.15
N GLY A 122 -3.02 20.69 1.15
CA GLY A 122 -2.16 19.69 1.79
C GLY A 122 -2.73 18.27 1.74
N LEU A 123 -4.05 18.11 1.96
CA LEU A 123 -4.73 16.81 1.85
C LEU A 123 -4.68 16.27 0.42
N ALA A 124 -4.94 17.14 -0.58
CA ALA A 124 -4.88 16.78 -1.99
C ALA A 124 -3.46 16.32 -2.38
N LEU A 125 -2.44 17.04 -1.94
CA LEU A 125 -1.04 16.69 -2.18
C LEU A 125 -0.67 15.35 -1.52
N PHE A 126 -1.10 15.13 -0.27
CA PHE A 126 -0.92 13.87 0.44
C PHE A 126 -1.53 12.70 -0.32
N ILE A 127 -2.79 12.81 -0.73
CA ILE A 127 -3.49 11.77 -1.49
C ILE A 127 -2.72 11.48 -2.78
N PHE A 128 -2.35 12.53 -3.53
CA PHE A 128 -1.64 12.38 -4.79
C PHE A 128 -0.31 11.62 -4.62
N ILE A 129 0.52 12.02 -3.65
CA ILE A 129 1.82 11.40 -3.42
C ILE A 129 1.66 9.97 -2.92
N SER A 130 0.76 9.72 -1.97
CA SER A 130 0.55 8.38 -1.42
C SER A 130 0.04 7.40 -2.47
N VAL A 131 -0.91 7.82 -3.32
CA VAL A 131 -1.39 7.00 -4.44
C VAL A 131 -0.26 6.70 -5.43
N LEU A 132 0.56 7.70 -5.76
CA LEU A 132 1.68 7.51 -6.67
C LEU A 132 2.71 6.51 -6.10
N LEU A 133 3.07 6.63 -4.83
CA LEU A 133 3.97 5.69 -4.15
C LEU A 133 3.40 4.28 -4.09
N ASP A 134 2.10 4.15 -3.87
CA ASP A 134 1.39 2.87 -3.83
C ASP A 134 1.39 2.18 -5.21
N LEU A 135 1.08 2.92 -6.29
CA LEU A 135 1.14 2.40 -7.66
C LEU A 135 2.57 1.99 -8.06
N ILE A 136 3.57 2.79 -7.69
CA ILE A 136 4.98 2.45 -7.91
C ILE A 136 5.34 1.15 -7.18
N SER A 137 4.90 1.02 -5.92
CA SER A 137 5.13 -0.18 -5.11
C SER A 137 4.48 -1.42 -5.74
N LEU A 138 3.22 -1.32 -6.16
CA LEU A 138 2.51 -2.37 -6.87
C LEU A 138 3.23 -2.77 -8.16
N PHE A 139 3.74 -1.81 -8.92
CA PHE A 139 4.51 -2.08 -10.14
C PHE A 139 5.77 -2.89 -9.87
N PHE A 140 6.57 -2.50 -8.86
CA PHE A 140 7.79 -3.23 -8.49
C PHE A 140 7.50 -4.62 -7.92
N ILE A 141 6.46 -4.76 -7.09
CA ILE A 141 6.02 -6.07 -6.57
C ILE A 141 5.58 -6.97 -7.71
N GLY A 142 4.75 -6.47 -8.63
CA GLY A 142 4.28 -7.21 -9.79
C GLY A 142 5.43 -7.68 -10.68
N MET A 143 6.43 -6.82 -10.93
CA MET A 143 7.64 -7.20 -11.66
C MET A 143 8.44 -8.30 -10.94
N PHE A 144 8.58 -8.22 -9.62
CA PHE A 144 9.33 -9.21 -8.84
C PHE A 144 8.64 -10.58 -8.86
N ILE A 145 7.32 -10.61 -8.71
CA ILE A 145 6.51 -11.84 -8.77
C ILE A 145 6.60 -12.46 -10.17
N HIS A 146 6.46 -11.66 -11.24
CA HIS A 146 6.52 -12.20 -12.60
C HIS A 146 7.91 -12.76 -12.96
N LYS A 147 8.98 -12.11 -12.49
CA LYS A 147 10.36 -12.56 -12.72
C LYS A 147 10.71 -13.86 -11.99
N ASN A 148 10.14 -14.08 -10.79
CA ASN A 148 10.43 -15.27 -9.99
C ASN A 148 9.42 -16.42 -10.18
N GLY A 149 8.18 -16.13 -10.61
CA GLY A 149 7.16 -17.14 -10.93
C GLY A 149 7.24 -17.70 -12.36
N GLY A 150 8.08 -17.12 -13.22
CA GLY A 150 8.26 -17.56 -14.62
C GLY A 150 9.17 -18.78 -14.81
N HIS A 151 9.66 -19.40 -13.74
CA HIS A 151 10.54 -20.59 -13.82
C HIS A 151 9.82 -21.92 -13.54
N GLU A 152 8.53 -21.93 -13.18
CA GLU A 152 7.81 -23.16 -12.80
C GLU A 152 6.97 -23.82 -13.91
N ASN A 153 6.92 -23.29 -15.14
CA ASN A 153 6.19 -23.91 -16.26
C ASN A 153 7.07 -24.11 -17.50
N LYS A 154 8.17 -24.87 -17.34
CA LYS A 154 8.88 -25.53 -18.45
C LYS A 154 9.33 -26.92 -18.04
N ASP A 155 8.38 -27.75 -17.61
CA ASP A 155 8.45 -29.19 -17.76
C ASP A 155 7.02 -29.65 -18.03
N ASP A 156 6.85 -30.70 -18.84
CA ASP A 156 5.59 -31.25 -19.37
C ASP A 156 5.18 -30.77 -20.78
N SER A 157 6.11 -30.88 -21.72
CA SER A 157 5.73 -31.25 -23.09
C SER A 157 6.92 -31.90 -23.81
N ASN A 158 7.22 -33.15 -23.48
CA ASN A 158 7.91 -34.09 -24.36
C ASN A 158 7.61 -35.53 -23.92
N GLU A 159 6.33 -35.90 -23.96
CA GLU A 159 5.92 -37.27 -24.23
C GLU A 159 5.06 -37.24 -25.51
N ASN A 160 5.70 -37.55 -26.63
CA ASN A 160 5.24 -38.46 -27.70
C ASN A 160 6.19 -38.40 -28.90
#